data_AF-A0A7E6FQI7-F1
#
_entry.id   AF-A0A7E6FQI7-F1
#
_cell.length_a   1.000
_cell.length_b   1.000
_cell.length_c   1.000
_cell.angle_alpha   90.00
_cell.angle_beta   90.00
_cell.angle_gamma   90.00
#
_symmetry.space_group_name_H-M   'P 1'
#
loop_
_entity.id
_entity.type
_entity.pdbx_description
1 polymer ?
#
loop_
_entity_poly.entity_id
_entity_poly.type
_entity_poly.pdbx_seq_one_letter_code
_entity_poly.pdbx_strand_id
1 'polypeptide(L)'
;MTSRKCSPFTGVWQEPDMSQCNNTEWITRELKNITIKGIDEENFEPVSTKFLYISEKSVYFKKEDIDLAVVVLEKMVPLTSNVSVNITLNNVLPSINSMINTPEKILFEAEQFNRSVNRILDIIETIPEQIPLGEQSVTALYSNLGIGAAKVEKDTFNGLTYAVSYGTNETEASTEIHQDSDSKIDDTMDFISLPKSLLKHMKDEELLNISRISMVSLRDDKLYRVTQI
;
A
#
# COMPACT_ATOMS: atom_id res chain seq x y z
N MET A 1 4.57 -0.03 32.86
CA MET A 1 3.55 0.66 33.70
C MET A 1 2.76 1.55 32.77
N THR A 2 1.44 1.38 32.64
CA THR A 2 0.63 2.22 31.76
C THR A 2 0.43 3.58 32.41
N SER A 3 0.53 4.66 31.64
CA SER A 3 0.22 6.01 32.12
C SER A 3 -0.93 6.58 31.32
N ARG A 4 -1.90 7.22 31.98
CA ARG A 4 -3.04 7.83 31.30
C ARG A 4 -3.11 9.29 31.72
N LYS A 5 -3.13 10.20 30.75
CA LYS A 5 -3.21 11.63 31.01
C LYS A 5 -4.67 12.05 31.04
N CYS A 6 -5.04 12.86 32.03
CA CYS A 6 -6.31 13.57 32.00
C CYS A 6 -6.09 14.91 31.31
N SER A 7 -6.92 15.23 30.31
CA SER A 7 -6.86 16.53 29.64
C SER A 7 -7.25 17.64 30.63
N PRO A 8 -6.38 18.64 30.90
CA PRO A 8 -6.72 19.72 31.82
C PRO A 8 -7.78 20.66 31.24
N PHE A 9 -8.02 20.63 29.92
CA PHE A 9 -8.97 21.50 29.24
C PHE A 9 -10.36 20.88 29.11
N THR A 10 -10.44 19.56 28.94
CA THR A 10 -11.71 18.86 28.71
C THR A 10 -12.12 17.94 29.86
N GLY A 11 -11.23 17.65 30.81
CA GLY A 11 -11.48 16.69 31.90
C GLY A 11 -11.64 15.24 31.43
N VAL A 12 -11.43 14.97 30.14
CA VAL A 12 -11.54 13.63 29.54
C VAL A 12 -10.19 12.94 29.61
N TRP A 13 -10.22 11.66 30.00
CA TRP A 13 -9.05 10.80 29.96
C TRP A 13 -8.60 10.56 28.51
N GLN A 14 -7.36 10.91 28.20
CA GLN A 14 -6.72 10.57 26.93
C GLN A 14 -6.46 9.06 26.85
N GLU A 15 -6.16 8.56 25.66
CA GLU A 15 -5.76 7.16 25.50
C GLU A 15 -4.54 6.84 26.39
N PRO A 16 -4.53 5.66 27.03
CA PRO A 16 -3.40 5.25 27.86
C PRO A 16 -2.15 5.04 27.00
N ASP A 17 -1.02 5.56 27.48
CA ASP A 17 0.29 5.29 26.92
C ASP A 17 0.70 3.86 27.29
N MET A 18 0.67 2.99 26.28
CA MET A 18 1.02 1.58 26.36
C MET A 18 2.47 1.31 25.92
N SER A 19 3.25 2.35 25.59
CA SER A 19 4.63 2.21 25.07
C SER A 19 5.57 1.46 26.01
N GLN A 20 5.30 1.49 27.32
CA GLN A 20 6.08 0.85 28.38
C GLN A 20 5.55 -0.54 28.79
N CYS A 21 4.56 -1.09 28.08
CA CYS A 21 3.89 -2.35 28.46
C CYS A 21 4.10 -3.48 27.46
N ASN A 22 4.38 -3.19 26.19
CA ASN A 22 4.70 -4.21 25.21
C ASN A 22 6.21 -4.27 25.03
N ASN A 23 6.84 -5.40 25.37
CA ASN A 23 8.19 -5.66 24.91
C ASN A 23 8.15 -5.81 23.39
N THR A 24 8.47 -4.73 22.67
CA THR A 24 8.49 -4.69 21.21
C THR A 24 9.89 -4.78 20.62
N GLU A 25 10.92 -5.02 21.45
CA GLU A 25 12.30 -5.16 20.96
C GLU A 25 12.45 -6.33 19.98
N TRP A 26 11.59 -7.34 20.09
CA TRP A 26 11.56 -8.44 19.14
C TRP A 26 11.20 -7.98 17.72
N ILE A 27 10.35 -6.95 17.54
CA ILE A 27 9.97 -6.41 16.22
C ILE A 27 11.23 -5.94 15.49
N THR A 28 11.96 -5.02 16.12
CA THR A 28 13.20 -4.47 15.57
C THR A 28 14.22 -5.56 15.28
N ARG A 29 14.35 -6.54 16.18
CA ARG A 29 15.27 -7.68 15.99
C ARG A 29 14.89 -8.54 14.79
N GLU A 30 13.60 -8.87 14.65
CA GLU A 30 13.14 -9.69 13.53
C GLU A 30 13.25 -8.97 12.19
N LEU A 31 12.95 -7.67 12.14
CA LEU A 31 13.16 -6.86 10.94
C LEU A 31 14.64 -6.84 10.54
N LYS A 32 15.55 -6.59 11.47
CA LYS A 32 17.01 -6.68 11.22
C LYS A 32 17.43 -8.06 10.71
N ASN A 33 16.89 -9.13 11.31
CA ASN A 33 17.18 -10.49 10.87
C ASN A 33 16.76 -10.73 9.42
N ILE A 34 15.59 -10.23 9.00
CA ILE A 34 15.14 -10.32 7.60
C ILE A 34 16.08 -9.51 6.70
N THR A 35 16.38 -8.27 7.08
CA THR A 35 17.25 -7.39 6.28
C THR A 35 18.63 -8.00 6.03
N ILE A 36 19.21 -8.69 7.01
CA ILE A 36 20.55 -9.31 6.92
C ILE A 36 20.55 -10.58 6.07
N LYS A 37 19.53 -11.44 6.20
CA LYS A 37 19.49 -12.74 5.51
C LYS A 37 19.38 -12.63 3.99
N GLY A 38 18.92 -11.48 3.49
CA GLY A 38 18.60 -11.31 2.07
C GLY A 38 17.24 -11.92 1.74
N ILE A 39 16.68 -11.50 0.60
CA ILE A 39 15.41 -11.97 0.08
C ILE A 39 15.63 -12.35 -1.37
N ASP A 40 15.20 -13.54 -1.74
CA ASP A 40 15.27 -14.09 -3.08
C ASP A 40 13.94 -14.82 -3.39
N GLU A 41 13.80 -15.34 -4.61
CA GLU A 41 12.58 -16.03 -5.05
C GLU A 41 12.28 -17.29 -4.20
N GLU A 42 13.31 -18.00 -3.73
CA GLU A 42 13.14 -19.24 -2.97
C GLU A 42 12.61 -18.99 -1.56
N ASN A 43 13.06 -17.91 -0.92
CA ASN A 43 12.67 -17.56 0.44
C ASN A 43 11.56 -16.49 0.52
N PHE A 44 11.09 -15.99 -0.62
CA PHE A 44 10.13 -14.87 -0.68
C PHE A 44 8.85 -15.14 0.11
N GLU A 45 8.22 -16.29 -0.09
CA GLU A 45 6.95 -16.64 0.57
C GLU A 45 7.08 -16.73 2.10
N PRO A 46 8.02 -17.51 2.69
CA PRO A 46 8.15 -17.56 4.14
C PRO A 46 8.57 -16.21 4.74
N VAL A 47 9.40 -15.42 4.04
CA VAL A 47 9.81 -14.10 4.52
C VAL A 47 8.65 -13.11 4.46
N SER A 48 7.87 -13.06 3.38
CA SER A 48 6.69 -12.19 3.26
C SER A 48 5.60 -12.54 4.28
N THR A 49 5.39 -13.83 4.56
CA THR A 49 4.46 -14.29 5.61
C THR A 49 4.89 -13.80 6.99
N LYS A 50 6.19 -13.93 7.31
CA LYS A 50 6.74 -13.42 8.57
C LYS A 50 6.68 -11.89 8.65
N PHE A 51 6.94 -11.22 7.53
CA PHE A 51 6.88 -9.76 7.46
C PHE A 51 5.46 -9.23 7.65
N LEU A 52 4.45 -9.92 7.12
CA LEU A 52 3.04 -9.64 7.40
C LEU A 52 2.74 -9.71 8.89
N TYR A 53 3.11 -10.80 9.54
CA TYR A 53 2.89 -10.97 10.98
C TYR A 53 3.52 -9.84 11.83
N ILE A 54 4.68 -9.34 11.42
CA ILE A 54 5.34 -8.21 12.07
C ILE A 54 4.58 -6.91 11.77
N SER A 55 4.22 -6.67 10.51
CA SER A 55 3.53 -5.47 10.03
C SER A 55 2.15 -5.30 10.64
N GLU A 56 1.42 -6.37 10.93
CA GLU A 56 0.15 -6.32 11.67
C GLU A 56 0.28 -5.73 13.09
N LYS A 57 1.51 -5.60 13.61
CA LYS A 57 1.81 -4.95 14.90
C LYS A 57 2.30 -3.50 14.73
N SER A 58 2.08 -2.91 13.56
CA SER A 58 2.51 -1.54 13.20
C SER A 58 2.08 -0.45 14.18
N VAL A 59 0.96 -0.65 14.90
CA VAL A 59 0.53 0.25 15.98
C VAL A 59 1.59 0.46 17.07
N TYR A 60 2.53 -0.48 17.21
CA TYR A 60 3.63 -0.40 18.17
C TYR A 60 5.00 -0.14 17.54
N PHE A 61 5.06 0.13 16.24
CA PHE A 61 6.31 0.45 15.57
C PHE A 61 6.89 1.76 16.11
N LYS A 62 8.22 1.81 16.12
CA LYS A 62 8.99 3.04 16.25
C LYS A 62 9.49 3.47 14.87
N LYS A 63 10.06 4.67 14.78
CA LYS A 63 10.61 5.18 13.52
C LYS A 63 11.65 4.24 12.90
N GLU A 64 12.47 3.57 13.73
CA GLU A 64 13.47 2.61 13.24
C GLU A 64 12.83 1.34 12.67
N ASP A 65 11.69 0.91 13.21
CA ASP A 65 10.97 -0.24 12.71
C ASP A 65 10.34 0.06 11.34
N ILE A 66 9.81 1.27 11.15
CA ILE A 66 9.31 1.73 9.84
C ILE A 66 10.44 1.73 8.81
N ASP A 67 11.60 2.33 9.13
CA ASP A 67 12.73 2.35 8.20
C ASP A 67 13.19 0.94 7.81
N LEU A 68 13.35 0.04 8.78
CA LEU A 68 13.72 -1.35 8.50
C LEU A 68 12.66 -2.08 7.67
N ALA A 69 11.38 -1.87 7.96
CA ALA A 69 10.28 -2.48 7.22
C ALA A 69 10.23 -1.98 5.77
N VAL A 70 10.53 -0.70 5.52
CA VAL A 70 10.68 -0.16 4.16
C VAL A 70 11.86 -0.81 3.44
N VAL A 71 13.00 -0.98 4.10
CA VAL A 71 14.15 -1.70 3.50
C VAL A 71 13.79 -3.15 3.14
N VAL A 72 12.95 -3.82 3.93
CA VAL A 72 12.44 -5.16 3.59
C VAL A 72 11.57 -5.10 2.34
N LEU A 73 10.64 -4.14 2.25
CA LEU A 73 9.78 -3.96 1.08
C LEU A 73 10.56 -3.64 -0.19
N GLU A 74 11.56 -2.75 -0.13
CA GLU A 74 12.41 -2.42 -1.29
C GLU A 74 13.15 -3.63 -1.85
N LYS A 75 13.45 -4.63 -1.01
CA LYS A 75 14.03 -5.91 -1.45
C LYS A 75 12.98 -6.87 -2.00
N MET A 76 11.74 -6.80 -1.51
CA MET A 76 10.64 -7.65 -1.98
C MET A 76 10.05 -7.17 -3.31
N VAL A 77 9.85 -5.87 -3.49
CA VAL A 77 9.14 -5.30 -4.65
C VAL A 77 9.71 -5.81 -5.98
N PRO A 78 11.03 -5.76 -6.24
CA PRO A 78 11.59 -6.24 -7.52
C PRO A 78 11.33 -7.72 -7.83
N LEU A 79 11.01 -8.53 -6.81
CA LEU A 79 10.73 -9.95 -6.95
C LEU A 79 9.24 -10.24 -7.19
N THR A 80 8.37 -9.24 -7.02
CA THR A 80 6.90 -9.40 -7.15
C THR A 80 6.46 -9.83 -8.54
N SER A 81 7.26 -9.58 -9.58
CA SER A 81 7.01 -10.04 -10.95
C SER A 81 7.22 -11.55 -11.15
N ASN A 82 8.03 -12.18 -10.29
CA ASN A 82 8.47 -13.57 -10.46
C ASN A 82 7.81 -14.54 -9.47
N VAL A 83 7.03 -14.02 -8.52
CA VAL A 83 6.30 -14.80 -7.53
C VAL A 83 4.82 -14.85 -7.85
N SER A 84 4.11 -15.77 -7.20
CA SER A 84 2.66 -15.86 -7.33
C SER A 84 1.98 -14.55 -6.91
N VAL A 85 1.05 -14.07 -7.73
CA VAL A 85 0.20 -12.90 -7.46
C VAL A 85 -0.43 -13.00 -6.07
N ASN A 86 -0.88 -14.19 -5.68
CA ASN A 86 -1.49 -14.43 -4.36
C ASN A 86 -0.55 -14.10 -3.20
N ILE A 87 0.76 -14.27 -3.35
CA ILE A 87 1.72 -13.93 -2.28
C ILE A 87 1.81 -12.40 -2.14
N THR A 88 1.88 -11.68 -3.27
CA THR A 88 1.88 -10.21 -3.28
C THR A 88 0.58 -9.66 -2.68
N LEU A 89 -0.58 -10.20 -3.09
CA LEU A 89 -1.89 -9.77 -2.62
C LEU A 89 -2.14 -10.17 -1.15
N ASN A 90 -1.76 -11.36 -0.71
CA ASN A 90 -2.11 -11.81 0.65
C ASN A 90 -1.05 -11.48 1.70
N ASN A 91 0.19 -11.19 1.31
CA ASN A 91 1.27 -10.91 2.26
C ASN A 91 1.84 -9.50 2.12
N VAL A 92 2.29 -9.11 0.92
CA VAL A 92 3.03 -7.85 0.73
C VAL A 92 2.12 -6.63 0.86
N LEU A 93 1.01 -6.57 0.13
CA LEU A 93 0.08 -5.43 0.18
C LEU A 93 -0.58 -5.25 1.55
N PRO A 94 -1.03 -6.32 2.26
CA PRO A 94 -1.55 -6.18 3.62
C PRO A 94 -0.49 -5.72 4.62
N SER A 95 0.79 -6.08 4.41
CA SER A 95 1.90 -5.55 5.21
C SER A 95 2.01 -4.04 5.05
N ILE A 96 1.98 -3.54 3.80
CA ILE A 96 1.99 -2.11 3.49
C ILE A 96 0.76 -1.42 4.09
N ASN A 97 -0.44 -1.96 3.89
CA ASN A 97 -1.67 -1.43 4.48
C ASN A 97 -1.57 -1.31 6.02
N SER A 98 -0.95 -2.29 6.68
CA SER A 98 -0.71 -2.21 8.12
C SER A 98 0.30 -1.11 8.47
N MET A 99 1.38 -0.97 7.70
CA MET A 99 2.38 0.10 7.91
C MET A 99 1.80 1.50 7.74
N ILE A 100 0.98 1.77 6.72
CA ILE A 100 0.37 3.10 6.51
C ILE A 100 -0.67 3.44 7.59
N ASN A 101 -1.16 2.44 8.31
CA ASN A 101 -2.05 2.60 9.46
C ASN A 101 -1.31 2.90 10.78
N THR A 102 0.03 2.92 10.78
CA THR A 102 0.84 3.38 11.93
C THR A 102 0.41 4.78 12.39
N PRO A 103 0.53 5.11 13.69
CA PRO A 103 0.29 6.46 14.18
C PRO A 103 1.08 7.51 13.39
N GLU A 104 0.40 8.59 12.98
CA GLU A 104 0.97 9.64 12.11
C GLU A 104 2.23 10.26 12.69
N LYS A 105 2.32 10.42 14.01
CA LYS A 105 3.52 10.90 14.69
C LYS A 105 4.75 10.03 14.40
N ILE A 106 4.59 8.71 14.38
CA ILE A 106 5.71 7.78 14.11
C ILE A 106 6.10 7.83 12.64
N LEU A 107 5.11 7.93 11.74
CA LEU A 107 5.37 8.11 10.30
C LEU A 107 6.13 9.42 10.04
N PHE A 108 5.76 10.51 10.72
CA PHE A 108 6.46 11.77 10.67
C PHE A 108 7.91 11.66 11.15
N GLU A 109 8.14 11.01 12.29
CA GLU A 109 9.50 10.78 12.79
C GLU A 109 10.33 9.90 11.84
N ALA A 110 9.72 8.93 11.17
CA ALA A 110 10.38 8.07 10.17
C ALA A 110 10.72 8.81 8.87
N GLU A 111 9.82 9.70 8.42
CA GLU A 111 10.08 10.55 7.26
C GLU A 111 11.28 11.47 7.50
N GLN A 112 11.33 12.13 8.67
CA GLN A 112 12.46 12.98 9.05
C GLN A 112 13.76 12.20 9.25
N PHE A 113 13.67 10.91 9.61
CA PHE A 113 14.83 10.07 9.85
C PHE A 113 15.48 9.59 8.55
N ASN A 114 14.71 9.03 7.61
CA ASN A 114 15.25 8.43 6.39
C ASN A 114 14.27 8.43 5.21
N ARG A 115 13.40 9.45 5.13
CA ARG A 115 12.37 9.61 4.08
C ARG A 115 11.52 8.35 3.88
N SER A 116 11.27 7.63 4.97
CA SER A 116 10.67 6.30 4.89
C SER A 116 9.24 6.35 4.36
N VAL A 117 8.49 7.43 4.58
CA VAL A 117 7.12 7.57 4.07
C VAL A 117 7.11 7.86 2.58
N ASN A 118 8.03 8.71 2.11
CA ASN A 118 8.22 8.93 0.68
C ASN A 118 8.57 7.62 -0.05
N ARG A 119 9.47 6.82 0.52
CA ARG A 119 9.82 5.49 0.00
C ARG A 119 8.63 4.51 0.01
N ILE A 120 7.73 4.59 1.01
CA ILE A 120 6.49 3.79 1.01
C ILE A 120 5.59 4.19 -0.17
N LEU A 121 5.47 5.49 -0.48
CA LEU A 121 4.70 5.95 -1.64
C LEU A 121 5.29 5.40 -2.94
N ASP A 122 6.61 5.49 -3.12
CA ASP A 122 7.30 4.92 -4.29
C ASP A 122 7.02 3.41 -4.42
N ILE A 123 7.06 2.66 -3.31
CA ILE A 123 6.73 1.23 -3.28
C ILE A 123 5.29 0.97 -3.71
N ILE A 124 4.33 1.73 -3.18
CA ILE A 124 2.90 1.56 -3.49
C ILE A 124 2.63 1.82 -4.98
N GLU A 125 3.30 2.80 -5.57
CA GLU A 125 3.20 3.12 -7.00
C GLU A 125 3.85 2.04 -7.87
N THR A 126 4.96 1.46 -7.40
CA THR A 126 5.74 0.47 -8.18
C THR A 126 5.08 -0.91 -8.27
N ILE A 127 4.45 -1.40 -7.19
CA ILE A 127 3.88 -2.76 -7.18
C ILE A 127 2.88 -3.05 -8.32
N PRO A 128 1.87 -2.20 -8.61
CA PRO A 128 0.94 -2.47 -9.71
C PRO A 128 1.61 -2.50 -11.09
N GLU A 129 2.77 -1.85 -11.25
CA GLU A 129 3.55 -1.91 -12.49
C GLU A 129 4.22 -3.27 -12.70
N GLN A 130 4.56 -3.97 -11.61
CA GLN A 130 5.36 -5.20 -11.63
C GLN A 130 4.53 -6.47 -11.42
N ILE A 131 3.39 -6.35 -10.73
CA ILE A 131 2.56 -7.51 -10.40
C ILE A 131 2.10 -8.24 -11.69
N PRO A 132 2.15 -9.58 -11.74
CA PRO A 132 1.62 -10.31 -12.87
C PRO A 132 0.12 -10.05 -13.01
N LEU A 133 -0.29 -9.59 -14.19
CA LEU A 133 -1.69 -9.48 -14.56
C LEU A 133 -2.10 -10.88 -15.01
N GLY A 134 -3.13 -11.47 -14.40
CA GLY A 134 -3.66 -12.78 -14.81
C GLY A 134 -4.17 -12.75 -16.25
N GLU A 135 -5.49 -12.71 -16.46
CA GLU A 135 -6.04 -12.64 -17.82
C GLU A 135 -6.12 -11.19 -18.34
N GLN A 136 -6.56 -10.22 -17.52
CA GLN A 136 -6.77 -8.84 -17.99
C GLN A 136 -6.46 -7.75 -16.97
N SER A 137 -6.66 -8.02 -15.69
CA SER A 137 -6.44 -7.05 -14.63
C SER A 137 -6.20 -7.74 -13.29
N VAL A 138 -5.74 -6.97 -12.33
CA VAL A 138 -5.69 -7.35 -10.91
C VAL A 138 -6.17 -6.16 -10.11
N THR A 139 -6.98 -6.43 -9.09
CA THR A 139 -7.40 -5.45 -8.11
C THR A 139 -7.26 -6.03 -6.71
N ALA A 140 -7.00 -5.15 -5.75
CA ALA A 140 -7.05 -5.50 -4.34
C ALA A 140 -7.46 -4.29 -3.53
N LEU A 141 -8.17 -4.53 -2.44
CA LEU A 141 -8.63 -3.50 -1.52
C LEU A 141 -8.42 -3.93 -0.09
N TYR A 142 -7.84 -3.03 0.70
CA TYR A 142 -7.62 -3.15 2.13
C TYR A 142 -8.24 -1.95 2.84
N SER A 143 -8.05 -1.87 4.16
CA SER A 143 -8.67 -0.82 4.98
C SER A 143 -8.34 0.62 4.54
N ASN A 144 -7.14 0.85 3.99
CA ASN A 144 -6.60 2.17 3.67
C ASN A 144 -5.80 2.20 2.35
N LEU A 145 -5.78 1.09 1.61
CA LEU A 145 -5.05 0.96 0.34
C LEU A 145 -5.88 0.16 -0.65
N GLY A 146 -6.10 0.73 -1.83
CA GLY A 146 -6.62 0.04 -3.00
C GLY A 146 -5.58 0.08 -4.11
N ILE A 147 -5.43 -1.01 -4.83
CA ILE A 147 -4.54 -1.11 -5.98
C ILE A 147 -5.31 -1.72 -7.15
N GLY A 148 -5.05 -1.19 -8.34
CA GLY A 148 -5.54 -1.71 -9.60
C GLY A 148 -4.42 -1.75 -10.62
N ALA A 149 -4.39 -2.77 -11.46
CA ALA A 149 -3.60 -2.75 -12.68
C ALA A 149 -4.35 -3.48 -13.79
N ALA A 150 -4.34 -2.92 -14.99
CA ALA A 150 -5.07 -3.43 -16.13
C ALA A 150 -4.20 -3.45 -17.38
N LYS A 151 -4.27 -4.54 -18.15
CA LYS A 151 -3.60 -4.64 -19.44
C LYS A 151 -4.23 -3.64 -20.41
N VAL A 152 -3.40 -3.02 -21.25
CA VAL A 152 -3.84 -2.12 -22.31
C VAL A 152 -3.71 -2.79 -23.66
N GLU A 153 -4.84 -3.00 -24.32
CA GLU A 153 -4.90 -3.36 -25.75
C GLU A 153 -5.02 -2.06 -26.56
N LYS A 154 -3.94 -1.68 -27.24
CA LYS A 154 -3.79 -0.33 -27.84
C LYS A 154 -4.82 -0.09 -28.96
N ASP A 155 -5.01 -1.08 -29.81
CA ASP A 155 -5.89 -0.99 -30.98
C ASP A 155 -7.37 -0.95 -30.60
N THR A 156 -7.71 -1.44 -29.41
CA THR A 156 -9.08 -1.54 -28.91
C THR A 156 -9.30 -0.72 -27.64
N PHE A 157 -8.38 0.19 -27.30
CA PHE A 157 -8.48 0.96 -26.07
C PHE A 157 -9.73 1.86 -26.09
N ASN A 158 -10.66 1.56 -25.20
CA ASN A 158 -11.95 2.23 -25.11
C ASN A 158 -12.09 3.05 -23.81
N GLY A 159 -10.95 3.50 -23.27
CA GLY A 159 -10.90 4.11 -21.95
C GLY A 159 -10.78 3.07 -20.84
N LEU A 160 -10.66 3.56 -19.61
CA LEU A 160 -10.54 2.71 -18.43
C LEU A 160 -11.09 3.43 -17.20
N THR A 161 -11.95 2.77 -16.44
CA THR A 161 -12.48 3.31 -15.18
C THR A 161 -12.01 2.44 -14.03
N TYR A 162 -11.41 3.06 -13.01
CA TYR A 162 -11.08 2.42 -11.74
C TYR A 162 -11.97 3.02 -10.66
N ALA A 163 -12.71 2.17 -9.97
CA ALA A 163 -13.64 2.55 -8.91
C ALA A 163 -13.31 1.84 -7.61
N VAL A 164 -13.53 2.54 -6.49
CA VAL A 164 -13.27 2.04 -5.14
C VAL A 164 -14.34 2.51 -4.16
N SER A 165 -14.77 1.61 -3.29
CA SER A 165 -15.55 1.92 -2.10
C SER A 165 -14.92 1.19 -0.91
N TYR A 166 -14.51 1.95 0.11
CA TYR A 166 -13.92 1.38 1.32
C TYR A 166 -14.95 0.79 2.31
N GLY A 167 -16.23 0.76 1.90
CA GLY A 167 -17.31 0.23 2.71
C GLY A 167 -17.60 1.04 3.98
N THR A 168 -18.71 0.69 4.61
CA THR A 168 -19.14 1.22 5.92
C THR A 168 -19.53 0.04 6.81
N ASN A 169 -20.09 0.30 7.99
CA ASN A 169 -20.67 -0.78 8.80
C ASN A 169 -21.86 -1.48 8.11
N GLU A 170 -22.44 -0.85 7.08
CA GLU A 170 -23.63 -1.32 6.36
C GLU A 170 -23.31 -1.80 4.93
N THR A 171 -22.14 -1.46 4.39
CA THR A 171 -21.74 -1.74 3.00
C THR A 171 -20.38 -2.40 2.93
N GLU A 172 -20.27 -3.44 2.11
CA GLU A 172 -18.99 -4.12 1.87
C GLU A 172 -18.04 -3.22 1.08
N ALA A 173 -16.74 -3.34 1.39
CA ALA A 173 -15.70 -2.68 0.63
C ALA A 173 -15.51 -3.40 -0.72
N SER A 174 -15.41 -2.65 -1.81
CA SER A 174 -15.25 -3.20 -3.15
C SER A 174 -14.38 -2.32 -4.04
N THR A 175 -13.77 -2.94 -5.04
CA THR A 175 -12.98 -2.24 -6.05
C THR A 175 -13.17 -2.90 -7.40
N GLU A 176 -13.25 -2.08 -8.45
CA GLU A 176 -13.60 -2.51 -9.80
C GLU A 176 -12.73 -1.82 -10.84
N ILE A 177 -12.43 -2.55 -11.91
CA ILE A 177 -11.83 -2.00 -13.13
C ILE A 177 -12.74 -2.33 -14.30
N HIS A 178 -13.10 -1.31 -15.06
CA HIS A 178 -13.88 -1.43 -16.29
C HIS A 178 -13.04 -0.94 -17.49
N GLN A 179 -12.95 -1.73 -18.56
CA GLN A 179 -12.26 -1.37 -19.81
C GLN A 179 -13.12 -0.48 -20.74
N ASP A 180 -13.89 0.43 -20.15
CA ASP A 180 -14.66 1.46 -20.85
C ASP A 180 -14.78 2.70 -19.95
N SER A 181 -14.54 3.88 -20.52
CA SER A 181 -14.73 5.15 -19.81
C SER A 181 -16.19 5.45 -19.48
N ASP A 182 -17.13 4.88 -20.23
CA ASP A 182 -18.56 5.17 -20.13
C ASP A 182 -19.30 4.17 -19.21
N SER A 183 -18.54 3.36 -18.47
CA SER A 183 -19.07 2.37 -17.54
C SER A 183 -19.90 3.05 -16.45
N LYS A 184 -21.08 2.48 -16.16
CA LYS A 184 -21.89 2.95 -15.03
C LYS A 184 -21.23 2.49 -13.75
N ILE A 185 -20.80 3.45 -12.95
CA ILE A 185 -20.26 3.23 -11.61
C ILE A 185 -21.37 3.51 -10.59
N ASP A 186 -21.39 2.75 -9.51
CA ASP A 186 -22.28 3.01 -8.38
C ASP A 186 -21.94 4.40 -7.80
N ASP A 187 -22.95 5.25 -7.58
CA ASP A 187 -22.79 6.62 -7.08
C ASP A 187 -22.10 6.70 -5.71
N THR A 188 -21.98 5.57 -5.00
CA THR A 188 -21.29 5.46 -3.71
C THR A 188 -19.77 5.23 -3.82
N MET A 189 -19.24 4.98 -5.02
CA MET A 189 -17.81 4.75 -5.24
C MET A 189 -17.09 6.03 -5.66
N ASP A 190 -15.88 6.20 -5.13
CA ASP A 190 -14.91 7.14 -5.70
C ASP A 190 -14.30 6.49 -6.94
N PHE A 191 -14.08 7.28 -8.00
CA PHE A 191 -13.54 6.74 -9.24
C PHE A 191 -12.67 7.73 -10.01
N ILE A 192 -11.80 7.16 -10.84
CA ILE A 192 -11.11 7.87 -11.92
C ILE A 192 -11.45 7.19 -13.24
N SER A 193 -11.82 7.99 -14.24
CA SER A 193 -12.10 7.51 -15.60
C SER A 193 -11.13 8.14 -16.58
N LEU A 194 -10.44 7.29 -17.33
CA LEU A 194 -9.50 7.63 -18.37
C LEU A 194 -10.20 7.60 -19.72
N PRO A 195 -10.16 8.69 -20.51
CA PRO A 195 -10.95 8.79 -21.72
C PRO A 195 -10.40 7.90 -22.84
N LYS A 196 -11.29 7.51 -23.76
CA LYS A 196 -10.98 6.82 -25.04
C LYS A 196 -9.88 7.51 -25.86
N SER A 197 -9.70 8.82 -25.68
CA SER A 197 -8.70 9.62 -26.37
C SER A 197 -7.30 9.59 -25.74
N LEU A 198 -7.11 8.94 -24.58
CA LEU A 198 -5.84 8.98 -23.82
C LEU A 198 -4.63 8.63 -24.70
N LEU A 199 -4.76 7.60 -25.55
CA LEU A 199 -3.68 7.10 -26.39
C LEU A 199 -3.58 7.80 -27.77
N LYS A 200 -4.56 8.63 -28.17
CA LYS A 200 -4.65 9.14 -29.56
C LYS A 200 -3.54 10.10 -29.97
N HIS A 201 -2.91 10.78 -29.00
CA HIS A 201 -1.90 11.81 -29.26
C HIS A 201 -0.49 11.40 -28.83
N MET A 202 -0.31 10.16 -28.39
CA MET A 202 1.00 9.62 -28.06
C MET A 202 1.76 9.29 -29.34
N LYS A 203 3.09 9.42 -29.28
CA LYS A 203 3.94 9.06 -30.41
C LYS A 203 3.97 7.53 -30.56
N ASP A 204 4.19 7.03 -31.77
CA ASP A 204 4.26 5.58 -32.03
C ASP A 204 5.28 4.88 -31.12
N GLU A 205 6.44 5.51 -30.88
CA GLU A 205 7.48 5.00 -29.98
C GLU A 205 6.99 4.88 -28.51
N GLU A 206 6.18 5.83 -28.05
CA GLU A 206 5.60 5.80 -26.69
C GLU A 206 4.50 4.76 -26.61
N LEU A 207 3.64 4.69 -27.63
CA LEU A 207 2.58 3.69 -27.75
C LEU A 207 3.14 2.27 -27.70
N LEU A 208 4.30 2.00 -28.32
CA LEU A 208 4.93 0.68 -28.28
C LEU A 208 5.28 0.22 -26.85
N ASN A 209 5.60 1.15 -25.95
CA ASN A 209 6.02 0.85 -24.58
C ASN A 209 4.85 0.71 -23.59
N ILE A 210 3.64 1.15 -23.96
CA ILE A 210 2.47 1.01 -23.09
C ILE A 210 2.00 -0.44 -23.11
N SER A 211 1.88 -1.05 -21.92
CA SER A 211 1.38 -2.42 -21.78
C SER A 211 0.27 -2.54 -20.74
N ARG A 212 0.20 -1.60 -19.80
CA ARG A 212 -0.75 -1.57 -18.70
C ARG A 212 -0.97 -0.15 -18.21
N ILE A 213 -2.03 0.04 -17.43
CA ILE A 213 -2.23 1.22 -16.59
C ILE A 213 -2.34 0.74 -15.15
N SER A 214 -1.65 1.42 -14.25
CA SER A 214 -1.66 1.19 -12.80
C SER A 214 -2.50 2.26 -12.11
N MET A 215 -3.27 1.86 -11.10
CA MET A 215 -4.04 2.76 -10.24
C MET A 215 -3.77 2.43 -8.78
N VAL A 216 -3.78 3.46 -7.96
CA VAL A 216 -3.69 3.37 -6.50
C VAL A 216 -4.78 4.28 -5.93
N SER A 217 -5.42 3.82 -4.86
CA SER A 217 -6.25 4.66 -4.00
C SER A 217 -5.77 4.54 -2.55
N LEU A 218 -5.83 5.65 -1.83
CA LEU A 218 -5.58 5.71 -0.39
C LEU A 218 -6.83 6.33 0.24
N ARG A 219 -7.32 5.73 1.33
CA ARG A 219 -8.51 6.24 2.03
C ARG A 219 -8.20 7.50 2.86
N ASP A 220 -6.99 7.58 3.39
CA ASP A 220 -6.47 8.69 4.20
C ASP A 220 -5.23 9.30 3.53
N ASP A 221 -5.16 10.63 3.52
CA ASP A 221 -4.05 11.43 2.99
C ASP A 221 -2.83 11.53 3.94
N LYS A 222 -2.83 10.78 5.06
CA LYS A 222 -1.76 10.76 6.08
C LYS A 222 -0.34 10.72 5.52
N LEU A 223 -0.08 9.89 4.50
CA LEU A 223 1.26 9.78 3.91
C LEU A 223 1.70 11.08 3.19
N TYR A 224 0.74 11.79 2.58
CA TYR A 224 1.00 13.07 1.92
C TYR A 224 1.17 14.21 2.92
N ARG A 225 0.38 14.24 4.00
CA ARG A 225 0.57 15.24 5.08
C ARG A 225 1.95 15.17 5.70
N VAL A 226 2.47 13.95 5.89
CA VAL A 226 3.78 13.72 6.48
C VAL A 226 4.93 14.14 5.55
N THR A 227 4.78 14.00 4.23
CA THR A 227 5.86 14.26 3.26
C THR A 227 5.95 15.73 2.79
N GLN A 228 4.98 16.58 3.13
CA GLN A 228 4.92 17.98 2.71
C GLN A 228 5.69 18.97 3.61
N ILE A 229 6.49 18.47 4.58
CA ILE A 229 7.16 19.28 5.62
C ILE A 229 8.67 19.31 5.44
#